data_AF-A0A0L7KVJ0-F1
#
_entry.id   AF-A0A0L7KVJ0-F1
#
_cell.length_a   1.000
_cell.length_b   1.000
_cell.length_c   1.000
_cell.angle_alpha   90.00
_cell.angle_beta   90.00
_cell.angle_gamma   90.00
#
_symmetry.space_group_name_H-M   'P 1'
#
loop_
_entity.id
_entity.type
_entity.pdbx_description
1 polymer ?
#
loop_
_entity_poly.entity_id
_entity_poly.type
_entity_poly.pdbx_seq_one_letter_code
_entity_poly.pdbx_strand_id
1 'polypeptide(L)'
;MPRATRVEVAIFAELTNGTLYLPKKMSIVPLKSNAWCPNGLITPKSRQYLEIELHGEYLITATETQGRFANAVGVEFVESYSVEYWRDALGRWVRYKDFNGSQLIPGNVNTYTPRKSTLEAPFIASKIRFFPYAAHPRTACMRVELFGCRWKQAIVAYSAPRGCDMQAMTGGARFIDLTYDGNITTNWISIDGLGQITDSLYGPNDFELPDILDTSGSRWIGWNRTVLTDDGVKLTFNFTDTRLFHHVDIHTNNMFTKDVQLFKEVEVYFSLEGERWQEECIAYEPKQDRVSEHARMVHVDLENRTAKHIMIKLNFQHEWILISE
;
A
#
# COMPACT_ATOMS: atom_id res chain seq x y z
N MET A 1 2.11 13.06 8.41
CA MET A 1 1.53 11.72 8.63
C MET A 1 0.84 11.66 9.99
N PRO A 2 -0.43 11.22 10.08
CA PRO A 2 -1.01 10.85 11.37
C PRO A 2 -0.17 9.71 11.97
N ARG A 3 0.16 9.77 13.27
CA ARG A 3 0.90 8.68 13.95
C ARG A 3 0.11 7.38 13.78
N ALA A 4 0.77 6.34 13.27
CA ALA A 4 0.22 4.99 13.25
C ALA A 4 -0.19 4.61 14.67
N THR A 5 -1.47 4.30 14.84
CA THR A 5 -2.03 3.90 16.14
C THR A 5 -2.38 2.43 16.08
N ARG A 6 -2.52 1.83 17.25
CA ARG A 6 -3.10 0.49 17.35
C ARG A 6 -4.48 0.56 16.72
N VAL A 7 -4.74 -0.27 15.72
CA VAL A 7 -6.08 -0.37 15.14
C VAL A 7 -6.91 -1.11 16.18
N GLU A 8 -8.02 -0.54 16.64
CA GLU A 8 -8.95 -1.30 17.48
C GLU A 8 -9.69 -2.28 16.57
N VAL A 9 -9.40 -3.57 16.72
CA VAL A 9 -9.89 -4.60 15.82
C VAL A 9 -10.92 -5.50 16.49
N ALA A 10 -12.00 -5.83 15.78
CA ALA A 10 -12.81 -7.00 16.07
C ALA A 10 -12.10 -8.25 15.51
N ILE A 11 -11.59 -9.11 16.39
CA ILE A 11 -10.94 -10.37 15.99
C ILE A 11 -12.02 -11.43 15.78
N PHE A 12 -12.13 -11.95 14.56
CA PHE A 12 -13.03 -13.05 14.22
C PHE A 12 -12.20 -14.29 13.87
N ALA A 13 -11.90 -15.12 14.86
CA ALA A 13 -11.35 -16.44 14.57
C ALA A 13 -12.47 -17.34 14.06
N GLU A 14 -12.60 -17.48 12.74
CA GLU A 14 -13.51 -18.46 12.16
C GLU A 14 -12.89 -19.86 12.31
N LEU A 15 -13.37 -20.62 13.29
CA LEU A 15 -13.28 -22.07 13.27
C LEU A 15 -14.29 -22.54 12.22
N THR A 16 -13.80 -23.22 11.18
CA THR A 16 -14.61 -23.77 10.09
C THR A 16 -16.01 -24.25 10.52
N ASN A 17 -17.03 -23.66 9.88
CA ASN A 17 -18.49 -23.84 9.97
C ASN A 17 -19.23 -23.23 11.17
N GLY A 18 -19.56 -21.94 11.07
CA GLY A 18 -20.63 -21.31 11.85
C GLY A 18 -20.46 -19.81 11.98
N THR A 19 -21.14 -19.05 11.12
CA THR A 19 -21.17 -17.58 11.15
C THR A 19 -21.68 -17.07 12.50
N LEU A 20 -20.94 -16.17 13.15
CA LEU A 20 -21.43 -15.43 14.31
C LEU A 20 -20.90 -13.99 14.27
N TYR A 21 -21.81 -13.08 13.91
CA TYR A 21 -21.70 -11.65 14.21
C TYR A 21 -22.02 -11.43 15.69
N LEU A 22 -21.41 -10.43 16.35
CA LEU A 22 -22.11 -9.41 17.16
C LEU A 22 -21.12 -8.37 17.76
N PRO A 23 -21.60 -7.14 18.06
CA PRO A 23 -20.79 -5.96 18.35
C PRO A 23 -20.66 -5.64 19.86
N LYS A 24 -19.68 -4.79 20.18
CA LYS A 24 -19.48 -4.01 21.43
C LYS A 24 -19.35 -4.83 22.74
N LYS A 25 -18.23 -4.56 23.43
CA LYS A 25 -17.67 -5.22 24.61
C LYS A 25 -16.88 -6.49 24.29
N MET A 26 -15.59 -6.24 24.09
CA MET A 26 -14.47 -7.10 24.42
C MET A 26 -14.80 -8.06 25.57
N SER A 27 -14.96 -9.33 25.23
CA SER A 27 -14.84 -10.45 26.15
C SER A 27 -14.27 -11.61 25.35
N ILE A 28 -12.99 -11.83 25.60
CA ILE A 28 -12.23 -13.03 25.23
C ILE A 28 -13.10 -14.25 25.57
N VAL A 29 -13.55 -14.99 24.56
CA VAL A 29 -14.24 -16.28 24.74
C VAL A 29 -13.32 -17.21 25.55
N PRO A 30 -13.81 -17.96 26.54
CA PRO A 30 -13.02 -18.34 27.71
C PRO A 30 -11.79 -19.20 27.39
N LEU A 31 -10.68 -18.66 27.87
CA LEU A 31 -9.40 -19.28 28.14
C LEU A 31 -9.48 -20.72 28.66
N LYS A 32 -9.30 -21.68 27.76
CA LYS A 32 -8.32 -22.75 28.04
C LYS A 32 -6.97 -22.50 27.33
N SER A 33 -6.91 -21.54 26.39
CA SER A 33 -5.72 -21.20 25.61
C SER A 33 -5.67 -19.69 25.32
N ASN A 34 -4.63 -18.99 25.79
CA ASN A 34 -4.35 -17.55 25.59
C ASN A 34 -4.00 -17.15 24.13
N ALA A 35 -4.26 -18.00 23.13
CA ALA A 35 -3.88 -17.77 21.73
C ALA A 35 -4.75 -18.59 20.77
N TRP A 36 -4.79 -18.19 19.49
CA TRP A 36 -5.35 -19.01 18.42
C TRP A 36 -4.32 -20.05 17.97
N CYS A 37 -4.75 -21.29 17.82
CA CYS A 37 -3.91 -22.41 17.39
C CYS A 37 -4.62 -23.13 16.24
N PRO A 38 -4.00 -23.28 15.06
CA PRO A 38 -4.47 -24.15 14.00
C PRO A 38 -4.67 -25.59 14.48
N ASN A 39 -5.61 -26.29 13.88
CA ASN A 39 -5.85 -27.70 14.14
C ASN A 39 -4.78 -28.55 13.45
N GLY A 40 -3.97 -29.28 14.23
CA GLY A 40 -2.90 -30.13 13.72
C GLY A 40 -1.60 -29.39 13.44
N LEU A 41 -0.68 -30.06 12.73
CA LEU A 41 0.66 -29.53 12.46
C LEU A 41 0.63 -28.50 11.32
N ILE A 42 1.35 -27.40 11.51
CA ILE A 42 1.66 -26.46 10.44
C ILE A 42 2.83 -26.99 9.63
N THR A 43 2.60 -27.08 8.32
CA THR A 43 3.56 -27.49 7.29
C THR A 43 3.65 -26.37 6.25
N PRO A 44 4.65 -26.37 5.35
CA PRO A 44 4.73 -25.39 4.27
C PRO A 44 3.50 -25.35 3.35
N LYS A 45 2.66 -26.40 3.35
CA LYS A 45 1.43 -26.49 2.54
C LYS A 45 0.15 -26.19 3.34
N SER A 46 0.25 -25.93 4.64
CA SER A 46 -0.91 -25.67 5.49
C SER A 46 -1.61 -24.36 5.06
N ARG A 47 -2.94 -24.38 5.02
CA ARG A 47 -3.79 -23.26 4.57
C ARG A 47 -4.77 -22.78 5.64
N GLN A 48 -4.54 -23.15 6.89
CA GLN A 48 -5.34 -22.66 8.01
C GLN A 48 -4.99 -21.20 8.27
N TYR A 49 -5.98 -20.38 8.60
CA TYR A 49 -5.78 -18.95 8.79
C TYR A 49 -6.59 -18.39 9.94
N LEU A 50 -6.10 -17.28 10.48
CA LEU A 50 -6.86 -16.39 11.36
C LEU A 50 -7.34 -15.20 10.53
N GLU A 51 -8.65 -15.02 10.42
CA GLU A 51 -9.26 -13.88 9.72
C GLU A 51 -9.56 -12.75 10.71
N ILE A 52 -9.52 -11.53 10.19
CA ILE A 52 -9.77 -10.30 10.91
C ILE A 52 -10.61 -9.40 10.00
N GLU A 53 -11.76 -8.94 10.50
CA GLU A 53 -12.64 -7.99 9.79
C GLU A 53 -12.57 -6.63 10.49
N LEU A 54 -12.22 -5.58 9.72
CA LEU A 54 -11.96 -4.24 10.24
C LEU A 54 -13.19 -3.32 10.19
N HIS A 55 -14.29 -3.78 9.58
CA HIS A 55 -15.54 -3.03 9.39
C HIS A 55 -15.35 -1.64 8.74
N GLY A 56 -14.31 -1.52 7.90
CA GLY A 56 -13.95 -0.33 7.15
C GLY A 56 -12.55 -0.51 6.55
N GLU A 57 -12.19 0.35 5.61
CA GLU A 57 -10.86 0.34 4.99
C GLU A 57 -9.83 1.02 5.90
N TYR A 58 -8.72 0.34 6.15
CA TYR A 58 -7.57 0.85 6.91
C TYR A 58 -6.29 0.70 6.10
N LEU A 59 -5.41 1.70 6.19
CA LEU A 59 -4.03 1.58 5.75
C LEU A 59 -3.24 0.85 6.85
N ILE A 60 -2.75 -0.35 6.54
CA ILE A 60 -2.01 -1.21 7.46
C ILE A 60 -0.52 -1.03 7.21
N THR A 61 0.20 -0.59 8.23
CA THR A 61 1.63 -0.26 8.15
C THR A 61 2.52 -1.26 8.89
N ALA A 62 1.96 -1.99 9.86
CA ALA A 62 2.70 -3.00 10.59
C ALA A 62 1.77 -4.06 11.19
N THR A 63 2.33 -5.24 11.42
CA THR A 63 1.71 -6.34 12.14
C THR A 63 2.55 -6.65 13.38
N GLU A 64 1.92 -7.10 14.47
CA GLU A 64 2.65 -7.64 15.61
C GLU A 64 2.10 -9.02 15.94
N THR A 65 3.01 -9.97 16.16
CA THR A 65 2.65 -11.33 16.51
C THR A 65 3.23 -11.70 17.86
N GLN A 66 2.57 -12.62 18.56
CA GLN A 66 3.07 -13.19 19.81
C GLN A 66 2.65 -14.66 19.92
N GLY A 67 3.51 -15.51 20.47
CA GLY A 67 3.20 -16.93 20.69
C GLY A 67 2.19 -17.17 21.83
N ARG A 68 1.93 -18.43 22.16
CA ARG A 68 1.05 -18.79 23.28
C ARG A 68 1.78 -18.69 24.61
N PHE A 69 1.41 -17.73 25.44
CA PHE A 69 1.90 -17.60 26.82
C PHE A 69 0.89 -18.22 27.80
N ALA A 70 0.92 -19.54 27.92
CA ALA A 70 0.06 -20.28 28.86
C ALA A 70 0.81 -20.53 30.18
N ASN A 71 1.00 -19.48 30.98
CA ASN A 71 1.70 -19.53 32.28
C ASN A 71 3.06 -20.25 32.19
N ALA A 72 3.87 -19.90 31.19
CA ALA A 72 5.17 -20.51 30.87
C ALA A 72 5.17 -21.99 30.42
N VAL A 73 4.01 -22.64 30.29
CA VAL A 73 3.88 -24.00 29.71
C VAL A 73 3.72 -23.95 28.18
N GLY A 74 3.31 -22.80 27.64
CA GLY A 74 3.19 -22.61 26.19
C GLY A 74 4.55 -22.51 25.51
N VAL A 75 4.79 -23.39 24.54
CA VAL A 75 6.02 -23.46 23.72
C VAL A 75 5.74 -23.18 22.23
N GLU A 76 4.48 -22.98 21.87
CA GLU A 76 4.03 -22.80 20.49
C GLU A 76 4.07 -21.32 20.07
N PHE A 77 4.76 -21.05 18.96
CA PHE A 77 4.83 -19.76 18.30
C PHE A 77 5.01 -19.96 16.79
N VAL A 78 4.77 -18.90 16.03
CA VAL A 78 4.88 -18.88 14.57
C VAL A 78 6.18 -18.18 14.18
N GLU A 79 7.08 -18.86 13.47
CA GLU A 79 8.40 -18.35 13.05
C GLU A 79 8.32 -17.38 11.87
N SER A 80 7.36 -17.60 10.99
CA SER A 80 7.01 -16.69 9.90
C SER A 80 5.57 -16.94 9.47
N TYR A 81 4.99 -15.97 8.80
CA TYR A 81 3.61 -16.05 8.33
C TYR A 81 3.48 -15.31 7.02
N SER A 82 2.42 -15.63 6.28
CA SER A 82 2.01 -14.84 5.12
C SER A 82 0.67 -14.18 5.42
N VAL A 83 0.40 -13.09 4.74
CA VAL A 83 -0.85 -12.35 4.88
C VAL A 83 -1.56 -12.29 3.54
N GLU A 84 -2.86 -12.52 3.56
CA GLU A 84 -3.74 -12.14 2.46
C GLU A 84 -4.69 -11.04 2.96
N TYR A 85 -4.95 -10.06 2.12
CA TYR A 85 -5.85 -8.96 2.44
C TYR A 85 -6.97 -8.86 1.41
N TRP A 86 -8.06 -8.27 1.83
CA TRP A 86 -9.24 -8.01 1.02
C TRP A 86 -9.52 -6.51 1.03
N ARG A 87 -9.69 -5.93 -0.16
CA ARG A 87 -10.29 -4.62 -0.37
C ARG A 87 -11.62 -4.81 -1.06
N ASP A 88 -12.65 -4.10 -0.62
CA ASP A 88 -13.99 -4.26 -1.18
C ASP A 88 -14.01 -3.95 -2.68
N ALA A 89 -13.18 -2.99 -3.11
CA ALA A 89 -12.96 -2.60 -4.50
C ALA A 89 -12.45 -3.72 -5.41
N LEU A 90 -11.64 -4.63 -4.87
CA LEU A 90 -10.99 -5.69 -5.67
C LEU A 90 -11.85 -6.95 -5.79
N GLY A 91 -12.76 -7.20 -4.84
CA GLY A 91 -13.60 -8.39 -4.83
C GLY A 91 -12.84 -9.72 -4.75
N ARG A 92 -11.55 -9.70 -4.37
CA ARG A 92 -10.68 -10.88 -4.26
C ARG A 92 -9.66 -10.73 -3.14
N TRP A 93 -9.19 -11.88 -2.63
CA TRP A 93 -8.04 -11.92 -1.73
C TRP A 93 -6.76 -11.66 -2.51
N VAL A 94 -5.94 -10.74 -2.01
CA VAL A 94 -4.61 -10.42 -2.53
C VAL A 94 -3.58 -10.88 -1.54
N ARG A 95 -2.52 -11.54 -2.02
CA ARG A 95 -1.41 -11.94 -1.17
C ARG A 95 -0.41 -10.79 -1.04
N TYR A 96 -0.10 -10.44 0.20
CA TYR A 96 0.95 -9.48 0.51
C TYR A 96 2.31 -9.95 -0.02
N LYS A 97 3.08 -9.00 -0.56
CA LYS A 97 4.47 -9.17 -0.95
C LYS A 97 5.22 -7.91 -0.57
N ASP A 98 6.47 -8.08 -0.14
CA ASP A 98 7.41 -6.96 -0.04
C ASP A 98 7.95 -6.56 -1.43
N PHE A 99 8.81 -5.54 -1.49
CA PHE A 99 9.40 -5.08 -2.76
C PHE A 99 10.30 -6.13 -3.43
N ASN A 100 10.83 -7.07 -2.64
CA ASN A 100 11.58 -8.24 -3.11
C ASN A 100 10.68 -9.36 -3.68
N GLY A 101 9.36 -9.24 -3.55
CA GLY A 101 8.40 -10.27 -3.94
C GLY A 101 8.25 -11.41 -2.93
N SER A 102 8.89 -11.32 -1.76
CA SER A 102 8.74 -12.28 -0.67
C SER A 102 7.35 -12.16 -0.06
N GLN A 103 6.72 -13.32 0.16
CA GLN A 103 5.38 -13.44 0.77
C GLN A 103 5.45 -13.74 2.26
N LEU A 104 6.65 -14.02 2.78
CA LEU A 104 6.85 -14.45 4.16
C LEU A 104 7.34 -13.28 5.00
N ILE A 105 6.48 -12.86 5.92
CA ILE A 105 6.81 -11.90 6.96
C ILE A 105 7.42 -12.69 8.12
N PRO A 106 8.59 -12.28 8.65
CA PRO A 106 9.16 -13.00 9.78
C PRO A 106 8.26 -12.83 11.02
N GLY A 107 8.20 -13.89 11.83
CA GLY A 107 7.38 -14.01 13.03
C GLY A 107 8.24 -14.13 14.27
N ASN A 108 7.68 -14.70 15.33
CA ASN A 108 8.32 -14.76 16.64
C ASN A 108 9.53 -15.70 16.68
N VAL A 109 10.46 -15.41 17.60
CA VAL A 109 11.60 -16.29 17.95
C VAL A 109 11.39 -17.01 19.28
N ASN A 110 10.34 -16.64 20.03
CA ASN A 110 9.97 -17.22 21.31
C ASN A 110 8.45 -17.05 21.58
N THR A 111 7.95 -17.53 22.71
CA THR A 111 6.50 -17.52 23.01
C THR A 111 5.97 -16.26 23.68
N TYR A 112 6.84 -15.40 24.22
CA TYR A 112 6.45 -14.33 25.14
C TYR A 112 6.84 -12.92 24.69
N THR A 113 7.84 -12.74 23.82
CA THR A 113 8.21 -11.44 23.27
C THR A 113 7.32 -11.12 22.07
N PRO A 114 6.49 -10.05 22.14
CA PRO A 114 5.81 -9.54 20.96
C PRO A 114 6.82 -9.14 19.90
N ARG A 115 6.57 -9.50 18.64
CA ARG A 115 7.41 -9.09 17.52
C ARG A 115 6.60 -8.25 16.56
N LYS A 116 6.89 -6.95 16.56
CA LYS A 116 6.39 -6.02 15.56
C LYS A 116 7.19 -6.14 14.27
N SER A 117 6.48 -6.26 13.16
CA SER A 117 7.02 -6.33 11.80
C SER A 117 6.43 -5.15 11.02
N THR A 118 7.26 -4.14 10.75
CA THR A 118 6.87 -3.05 9.84
C THR A 118 6.80 -3.61 8.43
N LEU A 119 5.72 -3.30 7.72
CA LEU A 119 5.53 -3.70 6.34
C LEU A 119 6.26 -2.71 5.44
N GLU A 120 7.14 -3.21 4.57
CA GLU A 120 7.82 -2.39 3.55
C GLU A 120 6.81 -1.78 2.56
N ALA A 121 5.76 -2.54 2.26
CA ALA A 121 4.66 -2.14 1.38
C ALA A 121 3.34 -2.03 2.17
N PRO A 122 3.03 -0.90 2.82
CA PRO A 122 1.74 -0.71 3.45
C PRO A 122 0.60 -0.96 2.45
N PHE A 123 -0.49 -1.57 2.91
CA PHE A 123 -1.63 -1.90 2.06
C PHE A 123 -2.94 -1.49 2.72
N ILE A 124 -3.93 -1.19 1.88
CA ILE A 124 -5.29 -0.89 2.32
C ILE A 124 -6.06 -2.20 2.44
N ALA A 125 -6.83 -2.38 3.52
CA ALA A 125 -7.66 -3.57 3.70
C ALA A 125 -8.91 -3.33 4.56
N SER A 126 -9.99 -4.07 4.23
CA SER A 126 -11.17 -4.24 5.06
C SER A 126 -11.17 -5.59 5.80
N LYS A 127 -10.49 -6.61 5.24
CA LYS A 127 -10.26 -7.91 5.89
C LYS A 127 -8.83 -8.39 5.70
N ILE A 128 -8.33 -9.15 6.67
CA ILE A 128 -6.95 -9.66 6.68
C ILE A 128 -6.93 -11.10 7.19
N ARG A 129 -6.21 -11.97 6.49
CA ARG A 129 -5.96 -13.37 6.87
C ARG A 129 -4.49 -13.57 7.18
N PHE A 130 -4.21 -14.14 8.35
CA PHE A 130 -2.88 -14.58 8.75
C PHE A 130 -2.72 -16.08 8.54
N PHE A 131 -1.76 -16.47 7.72
CA PHE A 131 -1.41 -17.85 7.45
C PHE A 131 -0.08 -18.20 8.13
N PRO A 132 -0.09 -18.94 9.24
CA PRO A 132 1.14 -19.39 9.88
C PRO A 132 1.95 -20.29 8.95
N TYR A 133 3.26 -20.06 8.90
CA TYR A 133 4.21 -20.85 8.14
C TYR A 133 5.25 -21.46 9.06
N ALA A 134 5.65 -22.70 8.76
CA ALA A 134 6.76 -23.36 9.41
C ALA A 134 7.51 -24.21 8.38
N ALA A 135 8.84 -24.08 8.34
CA ALA A 135 9.69 -24.87 7.43
C ALA A 135 9.63 -26.37 7.78
N HIS A 136 9.55 -26.68 9.08
CA HIS A 136 9.43 -28.04 9.60
C HIS A 136 8.07 -28.21 10.29
N PRO A 137 7.40 -29.38 10.13
CA PRO A 137 6.12 -29.65 10.77
C PRO A 137 6.15 -29.41 12.28
N ARG A 138 5.30 -28.49 12.77
CA ARG A 138 5.19 -28.18 14.21
C ARG A 138 3.81 -27.70 14.59
N THR A 139 3.47 -27.81 15.88
CA THR A 139 2.35 -27.06 16.43
C THR A 139 2.76 -25.60 16.59
N ALA A 140 1.85 -24.70 16.24
CA ALA A 140 2.06 -23.26 16.31
C ALA A 140 0.80 -22.59 16.83
N CYS A 141 0.97 -21.48 17.54
CA CYS A 141 -0.13 -20.66 17.99
C CYS A 141 0.28 -19.19 17.82
N MET A 142 -0.69 -18.32 17.58
CA MET A 142 -0.44 -16.90 17.41
C MET A 142 -1.52 -16.06 18.07
N ARG A 143 -1.06 -14.93 18.59
CA ARG A 143 -1.81 -13.72 18.87
C ARG A 143 -1.34 -12.68 17.87
N VAL A 144 -2.25 -11.85 17.41
CA VAL A 144 -1.98 -10.86 16.37
C VAL A 144 -2.52 -9.51 16.77
N GLU A 145 -1.81 -8.48 16.35
CA GLU A 145 -2.21 -7.09 16.46
C GLU A 145 -1.90 -6.38 15.13
N LEU A 146 -2.73 -5.42 14.76
CA LEU A 146 -2.57 -4.61 13.55
C LEU A 146 -2.29 -3.16 13.93
N PHE A 147 -1.37 -2.53 13.19
CA PHE A 147 -1.06 -1.11 13.31
C PHE A 147 -1.32 -0.42 11.99
N GLY A 148 -1.94 0.75 12.07
CA GLY A 148 -2.36 1.47 10.89
C GLY A 148 -3.20 2.70 11.22
N CYS A 149 -3.96 3.16 10.24
CA CYS A 149 -4.93 4.22 10.40
C CYS A 149 -6.13 4.02 9.46
N ARG A 150 -7.27 4.63 9.79
CA ARG A 150 -8.46 4.56 8.94
C ARG A 150 -8.17 5.25 7.60
N TRP A 151 -8.53 4.61 6.49
CA TRP A 151 -8.34 5.14 5.15
C TRP A 151 -9.33 6.28 4.86
N LYS A 152 -8.91 7.53 5.09
CA LYS A 152 -9.77 8.72 4.96
C LYS A 152 -9.76 9.29 3.54
N GLN A 153 -8.69 9.05 2.79
CA GLN A 153 -8.52 9.45 1.40
C GLN A 153 -9.62 8.83 0.52
N ALA A 154 -10.05 7.60 0.86
CA ALA A 154 -11.12 6.85 0.18
C ALA A 154 -10.97 6.76 -1.34
N ILE A 155 -9.71 6.78 -1.78
CA ILE A 155 -9.33 6.37 -3.13
C ILE A 155 -9.58 4.86 -3.17
N VAL A 156 -10.37 4.47 -4.17
CA VAL A 156 -10.76 3.08 -4.45
C VAL A 156 -9.70 2.43 -5.32
N ALA A 157 -9.29 3.15 -6.35
CA ALA A 157 -8.27 2.74 -7.30
C ALA A 157 -7.70 3.98 -8.01
N TYR A 158 -6.49 3.86 -8.52
CA TYR A 158 -5.99 4.73 -9.58
C TYR A 158 -5.64 3.94 -10.83
N SER A 159 -5.69 4.64 -11.95
CA SER A 159 -5.22 4.16 -13.24
C SER A 159 -4.06 5.04 -13.71
N ALA A 160 -3.00 4.43 -14.21
CA ALA A 160 -1.80 5.11 -14.65
C ALA A 160 -1.10 4.31 -15.75
N PRO A 161 -0.39 4.96 -16.70
CA PRO A 161 0.59 4.28 -17.52
C PRO A 161 1.58 3.54 -16.61
N ARG A 162 2.02 2.35 -17.01
CA ARG A 162 3.06 1.62 -16.28
C ARG A 162 4.34 2.43 -16.34
N GLY A 163 4.99 2.60 -15.19
CA GLY A 163 6.32 3.20 -15.15
C GLY A 163 7.35 2.40 -15.95
N CYS A 164 8.50 3.00 -16.20
CA CYS A 164 9.56 2.38 -17.00
C CYS A 164 10.90 2.36 -16.27
N ASP A 165 11.73 1.38 -16.63
CA ASP A 165 13.08 1.27 -16.10
C ASP A 165 13.97 2.35 -16.73
N MET A 166 14.74 3.05 -15.91
CA MET A 166 15.78 3.97 -16.37
C MET A 166 17.07 3.20 -16.56
N GLN A 167 17.60 3.19 -17.79
CA GLN A 167 18.91 2.64 -18.08
C GLN A 167 19.97 3.73 -17.85
N ALA A 168 20.75 3.60 -16.79
CA ALA A 168 21.87 4.49 -16.49
C ALA A 168 23.20 3.72 -16.48
N MET A 169 24.30 4.39 -16.82
CA MET A 169 25.65 3.77 -16.83
C MET A 169 26.09 3.30 -15.44
N THR A 170 25.53 3.87 -14.37
CA THR A 170 25.91 3.65 -12.96
C THR A 170 25.02 2.67 -12.20
N GLY A 171 24.19 1.89 -12.93
CA GLY A 171 23.20 1.00 -12.35
C GLY A 171 21.81 1.58 -12.60
N GLY A 172 21.04 0.95 -13.49
CA GLY A 172 19.69 1.40 -13.80
C GLY A 172 18.76 1.33 -12.59
N ALA A 173 17.74 2.19 -12.59
CA ALA A 173 16.70 2.22 -11.56
C ALA A 173 15.38 1.73 -12.14
N ARG A 174 14.61 0.98 -11.34
CA ARG A 174 13.30 0.47 -11.74
C ARG A 174 12.21 1.37 -11.17
N PHE A 175 11.59 2.17 -12.02
CA PHE A 175 10.53 3.09 -11.60
C PHE A 175 9.13 2.54 -11.91
N ILE A 176 8.96 1.24 -11.66
CA ILE A 176 7.68 0.56 -11.80
C ILE A 176 6.97 0.47 -10.45
N ASP A 177 5.65 0.42 -10.49
CA ASP A 177 4.85 0.12 -9.31
C ASP A 177 5.00 -1.37 -8.93
N LEU A 178 5.73 -1.65 -7.86
CA LEU A 178 6.02 -3.00 -7.39
C LEU A 178 4.88 -3.60 -6.56
N THR A 179 4.06 -2.74 -5.95
CA THR A 179 3.01 -3.14 -5.02
C THR A 179 1.61 -2.96 -5.59
N TYR A 180 1.49 -2.61 -6.87
CA TYR A 180 0.22 -2.46 -7.53
C TYR A 180 -0.62 -3.73 -7.44
N ASP A 181 -1.78 -3.62 -6.80
CA ASP A 181 -2.64 -4.76 -6.50
C ASP A 181 -3.78 -4.97 -7.52
N GLY A 182 -3.90 -4.07 -8.50
CA GLY A 182 -4.88 -4.09 -9.57
C GLY A 182 -4.46 -4.95 -10.77
N ASN A 183 -4.96 -4.57 -11.95
CA ASN A 183 -4.68 -5.26 -13.20
C ASN A 183 -3.83 -4.40 -14.13
N ILE A 184 -3.00 -5.04 -14.94
CA ILE A 184 -2.23 -4.37 -15.99
C ILE A 184 -2.81 -4.81 -17.34
N THR A 185 -3.26 -3.84 -18.12
CA THR A 185 -3.82 -4.06 -19.46
C THR A 185 -2.72 -4.41 -20.49
N THR A 186 -3.12 -4.90 -21.66
CA THR A 186 -2.19 -5.19 -22.78
C THR A 186 -1.42 -3.96 -23.24
N ASN A 187 -1.95 -2.76 -23.00
CA ASN A 187 -1.33 -1.49 -23.37
C ASN A 187 -0.44 -0.94 -22.25
N TRP A 188 -0.06 -1.77 -21.28
CA TRP A 188 0.76 -1.40 -20.14
C TRP A 188 0.15 -0.26 -19.31
N ILE A 189 -1.17 -0.26 -19.14
CA ILE A 189 -1.87 0.66 -18.23
C ILE A 189 -2.29 -0.13 -17.00
N SER A 190 -1.87 0.33 -15.84
CA SER A 190 -2.34 -0.12 -14.53
C SER A 190 -3.76 0.41 -14.30
N ILE A 191 -4.71 -0.46 -13.97
CA ILE A 191 -6.11 -0.11 -13.69
C ILE A 191 -6.66 -0.86 -12.47
N ASP A 192 -7.67 -0.28 -11.83
CA ASP A 192 -8.48 -0.88 -10.75
C ASP A 192 -7.70 -1.32 -9.50
N GLY A 193 -6.52 -0.74 -9.27
CA GLY A 193 -5.66 -1.04 -8.13
C GLY A 193 -5.17 0.19 -7.36
N LEU A 194 -4.52 -0.09 -6.25
CA LEU A 194 -3.70 0.82 -5.47
C LEU A 194 -2.27 0.28 -5.40
N GLY A 195 -1.32 1.15 -5.09
CA GLY A 195 0.10 0.84 -5.09
C GLY A 195 0.90 2.02 -4.55
N GLN A 196 2.14 2.15 -5.00
CA GLN A 196 3.12 3.01 -4.31
C GLN A 196 2.67 4.46 -4.15
N ILE A 197 2.03 5.07 -5.15
CA ILE A 197 1.62 6.50 -5.11
C ILE A 197 0.42 6.80 -4.17
N THR A 198 0.01 5.84 -3.35
CA THR A 198 -1.11 6.00 -2.41
C THR A 198 -0.86 5.34 -1.06
N ASP A 199 0.36 4.89 -0.77
CA ASP A 199 0.65 4.13 0.45
C ASP A 199 1.18 5.02 1.61
N SER A 200 1.23 6.34 1.39
CA SER A 200 1.70 7.35 2.34
C SER A 200 3.19 7.27 2.67
N LEU A 201 4.03 6.79 1.76
CA LEU A 201 5.48 6.77 1.89
C LEU A 201 6.17 7.64 0.83
N TYR A 202 7.13 8.46 1.24
CA TYR A 202 7.87 9.36 0.35
C TYR A 202 9.20 8.76 -0.10
N GLY A 203 9.55 8.97 -1.38
CA GLY A 203 10.86 8.60 -1.91
C GLY A 203 11.98 9.51 -1.40
N PRO A 204 13.23 9.01 -1.34
CA PRO A 204 14.38 9.81 -0.97
C PRO A 204 14.70 10.87 -2.04
N ASN A 205 15.44 11.92 -1.66
CA ASN A 205 15.93 12.94 -2.59
C ASN A 205 16.77 12.32 -3.71
N ASP A 206 17.68 11.42 -3.33
CA ASP A 206 18.53 10.67 -4.25
C ASP A 206 17.90 9.31 -4.55
N PHE A 207 17.42 9.14 -5.78
CA PHE A 207 16.78 7.91 -6.22
C PHE A 207 17.77 6.83 -6.68
N GLU A 208 19.06 7.15 -6.84
CA GLU A 208 20.10 6.16 -7.18
C GLU A 208 20.58 5.40 -5.94
N LEU A 209 20.41 5.99 -4.75
CA LEU A 209 20.71 5.32 -3.49
C LEU A 209 19.60 4.34 -3.12
N PRO A 210 19.93 3.09 -2.76
CA PRO A 210 18.95 2.17 -2.20
C PRO A 210 18.38 2.76 -0.91
N ASP A 211 17.08 2.60 -0.70
CA ASP A 211 16.49 2.94 0.58
C ASP A 211 17.10 2.02 1.66
N ILE A 212 17.44 2.57 2.82
CA ILE A 212 18.01 1.79 3.93
C ILE A 212 16.98 0.73 4.40
N LEU A 213 15.69 0.96 4.14
CA LEU A 213 14.58 0.05 4.41
C LEU A 213 14.14 -0.79 3.20
N ASP A 214 14.64 -0.53 1.99
CA ASP A 214 14.32 -1.27 0.75
C ASP A 214 15.57 -1.49 -0.11
N THR A 215 15.98 -2.74 -0.22
CA THR A 215 17.20 -3.16 -0.94
C THR A 215 16.97 -3.52 -2.41
N SER A 216 15.75 -3.36 -2.96
CA SER A 216 15.35 -4.02 -4.21
C SER A 216 14.51 -3.20 -5.19
N GLY A 217 13.87 -2.13 -4.72
CA GLY A 217 12.99 -1.27 -5.51
C GLY A 217 13.35 0.20 -5.43
N SER A 218 12.78 0.99 -6.34
CA SER A 218 12.71 2.44 -6.16
C SER A 218 11.37 2.79 -5.53
N ARG A 219 11.41 3.69 -4.54
CA ARG A 219 10.21 4.28 -3.97
C ARG A 219 9.49 5.22 -4.95
N TRP A 220 10.10 5.49 -6.09
CA TRP A 220 9.60 6.32 -7.16
C TRP A 220 8.93 5.49 -8.26
N ILE A 221 7.75 5.94 -8.72
CA ILE A 221 7.18 5.56 -10.01
C ILE A 221 7.55 6.63 -11.02
N GLY A 222 7.94 6.21 -12.22
CA GLY A 222 8.62 7.08 -13.17
C GLY A 222 8.24 6.82 -14.60
N TRP A 223 8.10 7.89 -15.35
CA TRP A 223 7.76 7.85 -16.76
C TRP A 223 8.73 8.66 -17.59
N ASN A 224 9.12 8.12 -18.74
CA ASN A 224 9.96 8.78 -19.71
C ASN A 224 9.11 9.32 -20.86
N ARG A 225 9.34 10.57 -21.24
CA ARG A 225 8.66 11.27 -22.33
C ARG A 225 8.71 10.54 -23.66
N THR A 226 9.82 9.87 -23.97
CA THR A 226 10.03 9.16 -25.25
C THR A 226 9.32 7.81 -25.32
N VAL A 227 9.05 7.20 -24.16
CA VAL A 227 8.39 5.89 -24.07
C VAL A 227 6.86 6.04 -24.07
N LEU A 228 6.36 7.14 -23.50
CA LEU A 228 4.94 7.46 -23.52
C LEU A 228 4.47 7.86 -24.92
N THR A 229 3.32 7.31 -25.32
CA THR A 229 2.63 7.68 -26.57
C THR A 229 1.81 8.97 -26.44
N ASP A 230 1.39 9.32 -25.23
CA ASP A 230 0.58 10.50 -24.93
C ASP A 230 1.46 11.69 -24.55
N ASP A 231 0.97 12.91 -24.83
CA ASP A 231 1.61 14.16 -24.42
C ASP A 231 1.35 14.45 -22.93
N GLY A 232 2.03 13.69 -22.07
CA GLY A 232 1.96 13.81 -20.61
C GLY A 232 1.52 12.52 -19.90
N VAL A 233 1.76 12.46 -18.59
CA VAL A 233 1.36 11.35 -17.74
C VAL A 233 -0.07 11.59 -17.24
N LYS A 234 -1.00 10.70 -17.58
CA LYS A 234 -2.40 10.77 -17.11
C LYS A 234 -2.62 9.80 -15.96
N LEU A 235 -2.95 10.32 -14.78
CA LEU A 235 -3.29 9.55 -13.58
C LEU A 235 -4.77 9.77 -13.28
N THR A 236 -5.58 8.71 -13.25
CA THR A 236 -7.02 8.81 -12.94
C THR A 236 -7.29 8.19 -11.58
N PHE A 237 -7.89 8.92 -10.66
CA PHE A 237 -8.23 8.48 -9.30
C PHE A 237 -9.74 8.36 -9.15
N ASN A 238 -10.18 7.20 -8.68
CA ASN A 238 -11.58 6.90 -8.42
C ASN A 238 -11.84 6.92 -6.91
N PHE A 239 -12.86 7.66 -6.47
CA PHE A 239 -13.22 7.78 -5.06
C PHE A 239 -14.51 7.02 -4.76
N THR A 240 -14.65 6.60 -3.50
CA THR A 240 -15.81 5.81 -3.04
C THR A 240 -17.11 6.60 -3.21
N ASP A 241 -17.08 7.85 -2.76
CA ASP A 241 -18.21 8.77 -2.75
C ASP A 241 -17.83 10.08 -3.43
N THR A 242 -18.83 10.85 -3.86
CA THR A 242 -18.64 12.22 -4.31
C THR A 242 -18.10 13.09 -3.17
N ARG A 243 -17.05 13.85 -3.46
CA ARG A 243 -16.28 14.63 -2.48
C ARG A 243 -16.01 16.04 -2.97
N LEU A 244 -15.79 16.92 -2.00
CA LEU A 244 -15.28 18.27 -2.19
C LEU A 244 -13.74 18.21 -2.09
N PHE A 245 -13.06 18.66 -3.15
CA PHE A 245 -11.60 18.64 -3.24
C PHE A 245 -11.02 20.02 -2.97
N HIS A 246 -10.23 20.14 -1.91
CA HIS A 246 -9.60 21.40 -1.50
C HIS A 246 -8.22 21.58 -2.14
N HIS A 247 -7.40 20.53 -2.12
CA HIS A 247 -6.07 20.56 -2.70
C HIS A 247 -5.63 19.14 -3.05
N VAL A 248 -4.58 19.04 -3.87
CA VAL A 248 -3.78 17.83 -4.06
C VAL A 248 -2.33 18.15 -3.79
N ASP A 249 -1.66 17.26 -3.06
CA ASP A 249 -0.22 17.30 -2.83
C ASP A 249 0.43 16.19 -3.65
N ILE A 250 1.40 16.54 -4.48
CA ILE A 250 2.13 15.58 -5.32
C ILE A 250 3.60 15.62 -4.93
N HIS A 251 4.13 14.50 -4.42
CA HIS A 251 5.54 14.38 -4.07
C HIS A 251 6.34 13.91 -5.30
N THR A 252 7.23 14.79 -5.77
CA THR A 252 7.96 14.59 -7.02
C THR A 252 9.46 14.87 -6.84
N ASN A 253 10.28 14.17 -7.62
CA ASN A 253 11.74 14.30 -7.59
C ASN A 253 12.21 15.45 -8.53
N ASN A 254 13.36 16.05 -8.21
CA ASN A 254 13.93 17.15 -9.01
C ASN A 254 15.44 16.99 -9.26
N MET A 255 15.96 15.77 -9.32
CA MET A 255 17.37 15.50 -9.63
C MET A 255 17.66 15.76 -11.12
N PHE A 256 17.73 17.04 -11.47
CA PHE A 256 17.84 17.51 -12.84
C PHE A 256 19.18 17.17 -13.50
N THR A 257 20.22 16.84 -12.73
CA THR A 257 21.48 16.31 -13.26
C THR A 257 21.36 14.90 -13.83
N LYS A 258 20.25 14.20 -13.54
CA LYS A 258 19.90 12.87 -14.04
C LYS A 258 18.63 12.88 -14.89
N ASP A 259 18.38 14.00 -15.56
CA ASP A 259 17.26 14.19 -16.50
C ASP A 259 15.85 14.12 -15.87
N VAL A 260 15.75 14.14 -14.53
CA VAL A 260 14.50 14.16 -13.76
C VAL A 260 14.20 15.57 -13.26
N GLN A 261 13.05 16.12 -13.63
CA GLN A 261 12.59 17.43 -13.15
C GLN A 261 11.14 17.40 -12.72
N LEU A 262 10.74 18.42 -11.96
CA LEU A 262 9.33 18.72 -11.72
C LEU A 262 8.59 18.78 -13.07
N PHE A 263 7.33 18.37 -13.09
CA PHE A 263 6.48 18.58 -14.26
C PHE A 263 6.37 20.08 -14.59
N LYS A 264 6.18 20.40 -15.87
CA LYS A 264 6.05 21.78 -16.34
C LYS A 264 4.76 22.40 -15.85
N GLU A 265 3.69 21.62 -15.93
CA GLU A 265 2.32 22.00 -15.66
C GLU A 265 1.56 20.75 -15.23
N VAL A 266 0.62 20.92 -14.32
CA VAL A 266 -0.38 19.91 -13.96
C VAL A 266 -1.77 20.44 -14.29
N GLU A 267 -2.54 19.61 -14.99
CA GLU A 267 -3.94 19.86 -15.31
C GLU A 267 -4.79 18.86 -14.52
N VAL A 268 -5.74 19.36 -13.73
CA VAL A 268 -6.65 18.55 -12.91
C VAL A 268 -8.06 18.66 -13.45
N TYR A 269 -8.58 17.52 -13.90
CA TYR A 269 -9.92 17.36 -14.45
C TYR A 269 -10.82 16.65 -13.45
N PHE A 270 -12.09 17.05 -13.43
CA PHE A 270 -13.07 16.60 -12.45
C PHE A 270 -14.26 15.95 -13.14
N SER A 271 -14.74 14.83 -12.60
CA SER A 271 -15.92 14.14 -13.11
C SER A 271 -16.75 13.51 -11.99
N LEU A 272 -18.06 13.48 -12.17
CA LEU A 272 -18.99 12.74 -11.29
C LEU A 272 -19.22 11.30 -11.77
N GLU A 273 -19.04 11.03 -13.07
CA GLU A 273 -19.39 9.75 -13.72
C GLU A 273 -18.16 8.98 -14.24
N GLY A 274 -17.01 9.64 -14.39
CA GLY A 274 -15.76 9.05 -14.90
C GLY A 274 -15.64 9.03 -16.42
N GLU A 275 -16.73 9.28 -17.17
CA GLU A 275 -16.73 9.32 -18.64
C GLU A 275 -16.72 10.75 -19.20
N ARG A 276 -17.40 11.67 -18.51
CA ARG A 276 -17.52 13.08 -18.91
C ARG A 276 -16.81 13.96 -17.91
N TRP A 277 -15.90 14.77 -18.40
CA TRP A 277 -15.10 15.68 -17.59
C TRP A 277 -15.68 17.10 -17.66
N GLN A 278 -15.55 17.86 -16.58
CA GLN A 278 -15.88 19.29 -16.57
C GLN A 278 -15.03 20.03 -17.62
N GLU A 279 -15.62 21.03 -18.29
CA GLU A 279 -14.95 21.77 -19.37
C GLU A 279 -13.74 22.55 -18.87
N GLU A 280 -13.87 23.20 -17.71
CA GLU A 280 -12.77 23.89 -17.07
C GLU A 280 -11.95 22.91 -16.23
N CYS A 281 -10.68 22.72 -16.57
CA CYS A 281 -9.71 22.08 -15.71
C CYS A 281 -9.01 23.12 -14.83
N ILE A 282 -8.38 22.66 -13.75
CA ILE A 282 -7.45 23.49 -12.97
C ILE A 282 -6.05 23.24 -13.50
N ALA A 283 -5.42 24.27 -14.05
CA ALA A 283 -4.04 24.22 -14.51
C ALA A 283 -3.12 24.94 -13.50
N TYR A 284 -1.99 24.32 -13.17
CA TYR A 284 -0.99 24.90 -12.27
C TYR A 284 0.42 24.64 -12.78
N GLU A 285 1.23 25.69 -12.87
CA GLU A 285 2.65 25.61 -13.22
C GLU A 285 3.51 25.73 -11.96
N PRO A 286 4.17 24.65 -11.49
CA PRO A 286 5.09 24.75 -10.37
C PRO A 286 6.31 25.61 -10.72
N LYS A 287 6.79 26.36 -9.74
CA LYS A 287 8.04 27.12 -9.88
C LYS A 287 9.20 26.16 -10.09
N GLN A 288 9.78 26.22 -11.28
CA GLN A 288 10.93 25.41 -11.66
C GLN A 288 12.13 25.74 -10.77
N ASP A 289 12.82 24.71 -10.30
CA ASP A 289 14.02 24.83 -9.47
C ASP A 289 15.19 24.13 -10.16
N ARG A 290 16.21 24.93 -10.48
CA ARG A 290 17.47 24.47 -11.09
C ARG A 290 18.67 24.70 -10.17
N VAL A 291 18.41 24.92 -8.89
CA VAL A 291 19.42 25.17 -7.85
C VAL A 291 19.45 24.03 -6.86
N SER A 292 18.28 23.52 -6.43
CA SER A 292 18.18 22.38 -5.52
C SER A 292 17.61 21.15 -6.20
N GLU A 293 18.32 20.02 -6.06
CA GLU A 293 17.90 18.70 -6.55
C GLU A 293 17.02 17.93 -5.56
N HIS A 294 16.57 18.57 -4.47
CA HIS A 294 15.72 17.90 -3.51
C HIS A 294 14.33 17.60 -4.08
N ALA A 295 13.83 16.42 -3.73
CA ALA A 295 12.44 16.07 -3.88
C ALA A 295 11.57 17.01 -3.04
N ARG A 296 10.34 17.24 -3.51
CA ARG A 296 9.45 18.20 -2.88
C ARG A 296 8.00 17.88 -3.13
N MET A 297 7.17 18.47 -2.29
CA MET A 297 5.73 18.43 -2.40
C MET A 297 5.26 19.63 -3.23
N VAL A 298 4.58 19.36 -4.32
CA VAL A 298 3.88 20.37 -5.12
C VAL A 298 2.43 20.40 -4.66
N HIS A 299 2.04 21.53 -4.07
CA HIS A 299 0.68 21.78 -3.57
C HIS A 299 -0.14 22.50 -4.63
N VAL A 300 -1.29 21.93 -4.99
CA VAL A 300 -2.21 22.50 -5.99
C VAL A 300 -3.57 22.70 -5.34
N ASP A 301 -4.04 23.94 -5.31
CA ASP A 301 -5.40 24.28 -4.84
C ASP A 301 -6.42 23.80 -5.88
N LEU A 302 -7.45 23.09 -5.43
CA LEU A 302 -8.49 22.51 -6.27
C LEU A 302 -9.81 23.28 -6.22
N GLU A 303 -9.79 24.51 -5.69
CA GLU A 303 -10.88 25.50 -5.69
C GLU A 303 -12.20 24.96 -5.12
N ASN A 304 -12.13 24.00 -4.20
CA ASN A 304 -13.31 23.33 -3.63
C ASN A 304 -14.22 22.71 -4.70
N ARG A 305 -13.64 22.14 -5.76
CA ARG A 305 -14.43 21.46 -6.80
C ARG A 305 -15.00 20.15 -6.29
N THR A 306 -16.22 19.84 -6.72
CA THR A 306 -16.91 18.60 -6.34
C THR A 306 -16.76 17.56 -7.45
N ALA A 307 -16.29 16.36 -7.10
CA ALA A 307 -16.13 15.26 -8.05
C ALA A 307 -16.21 13.90 -7.35
N LYS A 308 -16.32 12.82 -8.13
CA LYS A 308 -16.10 11.44 -7.69
C LYS A 308 -14.87 10.82 -8.36
N HIS A 309 -14.46 11.36 -9.49
CA HIS A 309 -13.32 10.94 -10.28
C HIS A 309 -12.46 12.17 -10.59
N ILE A 310 -11.14 12.02 -10.44
CA ILE A 310 -10.17 13.06 -10.81
C ILE A 310 -9.20 12.47 -11.81
N MET A 311 -8.90 13.22 -12.87
CA MET A 311 -7.78 12.92 -13.76
C MET A 311 -6.74 14.02 -13.62
N ILE A 312 -5.53 13.64 -13.26
CA ILE A 312 -4.36 14.50 -13.17
C ILE A 312 -3.51 14.22 -14.41
N LYS A 313 -3.29 15.24 -15.24
CA LYS A 313 -2.38 15.17 -16.38
C LYS A 313 -1.14 15.99 -16.07
N LEU A 314 0.02 15.35 -16.15
CA LEU A 314 1.32 15.96 -15.86
C LEU A 314 2.09 16.15 -17.15
N ASN A 315 2.40 17.40 -17.47
CA ASN A 315 3.13 17.77 -18.68
C ASN A 315 4.63 17.76 -18.41
N PHE A 316 5.41 17.15 -19.30
CA PHE A 316 6.86 17.01 -19.16
C PHE A 316 7.59 18.35 -19.28
N GLN A 317 8.37 18.71 -18.26
CA GLN A 317 9.38 19.77 -18.35
C GLN A 317 10.69 19.26 -18.95
N HIS A 318 11.05 18.01 -18.60
CA HIS A 318 12.27 17.33 -19.02
C HIS A 318 11.95 15.89 -19.47
N GLU A 319 12.96 15.04 -19.60
CA GLU A 319 12.83 13.66 -20.07
C GLU A 319 12.04 12.76 -19.12
N TRP A 320 12.22 12.92 -17.81
CA TRP A 320 11.57 12.08 -16.80
C TRP A 320 10.71 12.89 -15.81
N ILE A 321 9.59 12.28 -15.42
CA ILE A 321 8.80 12.67 -14.24
C ILE A 321 8.82 11.49 -13.27
N LEU A 322 9.18 11.73 -12.01
CA LEU A 322 9.11 10.76 -10.92
C LEU A 322 8.13 11.23 -9.84
N ILE A 323 7.26 10.34 -9.38
CA ILE A 323 6.30 10.56 -8.29
C ILE A 323 6.39 9.41 -7.29
N SER A 324 6.30 9.72 -6.00
CA SER A 324 6.25 8.67 -4.95
C SER A 324 4.95 8.65 -4.15
N GLU A 325 4.18 9.74 -4.16
CA GLU A 325 2.88 9.92 -3.47
C GLU A 325 2.13 11.09 -4.10
#